data_AF-A0A6I0E5V5-F1
#
_entry.id   AF-A0A6I0E5V5-F1
#
_cell.length_a   1.000
_cell.length_b   1.000
_cell.length_c   1.000
_cell.angle_alpha   90.00
_cell.angle_beta   90.00
_cell.angle_gamma   90.00
#
_symmetry.space_group_name_H-M   'P 1'
#
loop_
_entity.id
_entity.type
_entity.pdbx_description
1 polymer ?
#
loop_
_entity_poly.entity_id
_entity_poly.type
_entity_poly.pdbx_seq_one_letter_code
_entity_poly.pdbx_strand_id
1 'polypeptide(L)'
;MERFNFKELELKQEENWLQRTIRSNHFQKTIIYSLIGAVIGYALFYFGQDAAVKSFWSKEATHNVLLGLGIGLFITNSPCARGRC
;
A
#
# COMPACT_ATOMS: atom_id res chain seq x y z
N MET A 1 31.37 24.91 -31.68
CA MET A 1 30.88 23.72 -30.97
C MET A 1 30.58 24.16 -29.54
N GLU A 2 29.32 24.50 -29.25
CA GLU A 2 28.91 24.82 -27.88
C GLU A 2 28.79 23.51 -27.09
N ARG A 3 29.54 23.40 -25.98
CA ARG A 3 29.45 22.24 -25.09
C ARG A 3 28.26 22.45 -24.17
N PHE A 4 27.22 21.62 -24.33
CA PHE A 4 26.18 21.48 -23.34
C PHE A 4 26.79 20.90 -22.06
N ASN A 5 26.98 21.74 -21.04
CA ASN A 5 27.31 21.27 -19.70
C ASN A 5 26.00 20.85 -19.05
N PHE A 6 25.79 19.55 -18.91
CA PHE A 6 24.68 19.02 -18.13
C PHE A 6 24.83 19.52 -16.70
N LYS A 7 23.80 20.20 -16.20
CA LYS A 7 23.73 20.58 -14.79
C LYS A 7 23.67 19.28 -14.01
N GLU A 8 24.71 18.94 -13.25
CA GLU A 8 24.67 17.80 -12.35
C GLU A 8 23.46 18.00 -11.44
N LEU A 9 22.46 17.13 -11.57
CA LEU A 9 21.39 17.10 -10.58
C LEU A 9 22.09 16.76 -9.27
N GLU A 10 21.95 17.60 -8.25
CA GLU A 10 22.25 17.23 -6.87
C GLU A 10 21.35 16.06 -6.51
N LEU A 11 21.77 14.86 -6.89
CA LEU A 11 21.17 13.61 -6.48
C LEU A 11 21.44 13.55 -4.98
N LYS A 12 20.52 14.11 -4.18
CA LYS A 12 20.43 13.86 -2.74
C LYS A 12 20.73 12.38 -2.56
N GLN A 13 21.75 12.07 -1.75
CA GLN A 13 22.20 10.72 -1.43
C GLN A 13 21.02 9.76 -1.47
N GLU A 14 21.12 8.68 -2.24
CA GLU A 14 20.10 7.64 -2.29
C GLU A 14 19.83 7.14 -0.86
N GLU A 15 18.81 7.70 -0.21
CA GLU A 15 18.25 7.12 0.99
C GLU A 15 17.83 5.68 0.65
N ASN A 16 18.09 4.74 1.56
CA ASN A 16 17.67 3.35 1.43
C ASN A 16 16.24 3.28 0.87
N TRP A 17 16.05 2.53 -0.22
CA TRP A 17 14.78 2.41 -0.94
C TRP A 17 13.59 2.08 -0.01
N LEU A 18 13.85 1.31 1.05
CA LEU A 18 12.90 1.03 2.13
C LEU A 18 12.48 2.29 2.91
N GLN A 19 13.44 3.09 3.36
CA GLN A 19 13.20 4.29 4.15
C GLN A 19 12.42 5.33 3.34
N ARG A 20 12.76 5.47 2.05
CA ARG A 20 12.03 6.33 1.12
C ARG A 20 10.61 5.85 0.83
N THR A 21 10.39 4.54 0.78
CA THR A 21 9.06 3.95 0.57
C THR A 21 8.16 4.17 1.79
N ILE A 22 8.68 3.90 3.00
CA ILE A 22 7.94 4.05 4.26
C ILE A 22 7.60 5.51 4.55
N ARG A 23 8.51 6.44 4.24
CA ARG A 23 8.32 7.88 4.47
C ARG A 23 7.46 8.56 3.40
N SER A 24 7.02 7.83 2.37
CA SER A 24 6.20 8.41 1.30
C SER A 24 4.77 8.68 1.77
N ASN A 25 4.21 9.83 1.37
CA ASN A 25 2.81 10.18 1.66
C ASN A 25 1.82 9.12 1.14
N HIS A 26 2.17 8.41 0.06
CA HIS A 26 1.35 7.32 -0.47
C HIS A 26 1.31 6.14 0.48
N PHE A 27 2.46 5.70 1.02
CA PHE A 27 2.51 4.59 1.96
C PHE A 27 1.75 4.91 3.25
N GLN A 28 1.86 6.15 3.75
CA GLN A 28 1.08 6.60 4.90
C GLN A 28 -0.43 6.52 4.63
N LYS A 29 -0.90 6.98 3.47
CA LYS A 29 -2.30 6.86 3.07
C LYS A 29 -2.73 5.40 2.97
N THR A 30 -1.90 4.54 2.38
CA THR A 30 -2.18 3.10 2.30
C THR A 30 -2.35 2.50 3.69
N ILE A 31 -1.45 2.79 4.64
CA ILE A 31 -1.59 2.34 6.04
C ILE A 31 -2.89 2.83 6.65
N ILE A 32 -3.23 4.12 6.51
CA ILE A 32 -4.44 4.69 7.08
C ILE A 32 -5.69 3.98 6.53
N TYR A 33 -5.79 3.81 5.21
CA TYR A 33 -6.93 3.12 4.60
C TYR A 33 -6.98 1.64 4.98
N SER A 34 -5.84 0.96 5.10
CA SER A 34 -5.77 -0.42 5.59
C SER A 34 -6.24 -0.53 7.04
N LEU A 35 -5.86 0.41 7.91
CA LEU A 35 -6.32 0.46 9.30
C LEU A 35 -7.83 0.72 9.38
N ILE A 36 -8.36 1.65 8.58
CA ILE A 36 -9.80 1.91 8.51
C ILE A 36 -10.55 0.65 8.08
N GLY A 37 -10.09 -0.02 7.01
CA GLY A 37 -10.68 -1.28 6.55
C GLY A 37 -10.64 -2.37 7.62
N ALA A 38 -9.53 -2.49 8.35
CA ALA A 38 -9.38 -3.45 9.44
C ALA A 38 -10.34 -3.16 10.61
N VAL A 39 -10.49 -1.90 11.01
CA VAL A 39 -11.42 -1.49 12.08
C VAL A 39 -12.87 -1.77 11.68
N ILE A 40 -13.25 -1.43 10.46
CA ILE A 40 -14.60 -1.71 9.94
C ILE A 40 -14.84 -3.22 9.88
N GLY A 41 -13.90 -3.99 9.33
CA GLY A 41 -14.00 -5.45 9.25
C GLY A 41 -14.10 -6.10 10.64
N TYR A 42 -13.34 -5.61 11.62
CA TYR A 42 -13.42 -6.07 13.00
C TYR A 42 -14.77 -5.73 13.64
N ALA A 43 -15.28 -4.51 13.46
CA ALA A 43 -16.59 -4.11 13.99
C ALA A 43 -17.71 -5.00 13.42
N LEU A 44 -17.68 -5.27 12.11
CA LEU A 44 -18.62 -6.19 11.45
C LEU A 44 -18.52 -7.62 12.00
N PHE A 45 -17.30 -8.10 12.27
CA PHE A 45 -17.10 -9.43 12.87
C PHE A 45 -17.61 -9.51 14.32
N TYR A 46 -17.31 -8.49 15.13
CA TYR A 46 -17.65 -8.48 16.55
C TYR A 46 -19.15 -8.35 16.80
N PHE A 47 -19.82 -7.45 16.07
CA PHE A 47 -21.27 -7.22 16.20
C PHE A 47 -22.11 -8.15 15.32
N GLY A 48 -21.53 -8.73 14.26
CA GLY A 48 -22.19 -9.70 13.39
C GLY A 48 -22.24 -11.08 14.03
N GLN A 49 -23.35 -11.43 14.67
CA GLN A 49 -23.58 -12.78 15.22
C GLN A 49 -23.96 -13.82 14.14
N ASP A 50 -23.90 -13.45 12.87
CA ASP A 50 -24.37 -14.27 11.76
C ASP A 50 -23.40 -15.42 11.43
N ALA A 51 -23.94 -16.63 11.24
CA ALA A 51 -23.15 -17.80 10.85
C ALA A 51 -22.45 -17.59 9.50
N ALA A 52 -23.05 -16.76 8.63
CA ALA A 52 -22.44 -16.31 7.37
C ALA A 52 -21.14 -15.55 7.61
N VAL A 53 -21.07 -14.65 8.61
CA VAL A 53 -19.88 -13.85 8.93
C VAL A 53 -18.76 -14.73 9.49
N LYS A 54 -19.08 -15.78 10.26
CA LYS A 54 -18.08 -16.77 10.68
C LYS A 54 -17.51 -17.56 9.50
N SER A 55 -18.34 -17.87 8.50
CA SER A 55 -17.88 -18.57 7.28
C SER A 55 -16.94 -17.70 6.41
N PHE A 56 -17.07 -16.37 6.50
CA PHE A 56 -16.16 -15.40 5.86
C PHE A 56 -14.74 -15.43 6.42
N TRP A 57 -14.49 -16.04 7.59
CA TRP A 57 -13.14 -16.21 8.17
C TRP A 57 -12.53 -17.59 7.87
N SER A 58 -13.00 -18.26 6.81
CA SER A 58 -12.40 -19.51 6.33
C SER A 58 -10.97 -19.31 5.80
N LYS A 59 -10.21 -20.40 5.67
CA LYS A 59 -8.85 -20.37 5.09
C LYS A 59 -8.82 -19.80 3.66
N GLU A 60 -9.85 -20.07 2.87
CA GLU A 60 -9.97 -19.58 1.49
C GLU A 60 -10.25 -18.07 1.45
N ALA A 61 -11.14 -17.60 2.33
CA ALA A 61 -11.44 -16.17 2.43
C ALA A 61 -10.24 -15.36 2.93
N THR A 62 -9.50 -15.87 3.92
CA THR A 62 -8.27 -15.20 4.40
C THR A 62 -7.17 -15.19 3.33
N HIS A 63 -7.05 -16.23 2.50
CA HIS A 63 -6.15 -16.22 1.35
C HIS A 63 -6.51 -15.14 0.34
N ASN A 64 -7.80 -15.02 -0.02
CA ASN A 64 -8.28 -14.00 -0.95
C ASN A 64 -8.12 -12.57 -0.41
N VAL A 65 -8.33 -12.36 0.90
CA VAL A 65 -8.07 -11.07 1.55
C VAL A 65 -6.59 -10.71 1.48
N LEU A 66 -5.69 -11.67 1.75
CA LEU A 66 -4.24 -11.45 1.67
C LEU A 66 -3.81 -11.13 0.23
N LEU A 67 -4.36 -11.84 -0.75
CA LEU A 67 -4.07 -11.64 -2.17
C LEU A 67 -4.59 -10.28 -2.64
N GLY A 68 -5.80 -9.89 -2.22
CA GLY A 68 -6.37 -8.56 -2.46
C GLY A 68 -5.56 -7.44 -1.81
N LEU A 69 -5.07 -7.63 -0.58
CA LEU A 69 -4.14 -6.71 0.08
C LEU A 69 -2.83 -6.57 -0.70
N GLY A 70 -2.25 -7.69 -1.16
CA GLY A 70 -1.03 -7.71 -1.96
C GLY A 70 -1.19 -6.93 -3.27
N ILE A 71 -2.28 -7.17 -4.00
CA ILE A 71 -2.59 -6.45 -5.24
C ILE A 71 -2.86 -4.98 -4.96
N GLY A 72 -3.65 -4.65 -3.94
CA GLY A 72 -3.97 -3.27 -3.58
C GLY A 72 -2.72 -2.47 -3.17
N LEU A 73 -1.81 -3.08 -2.41
CA LEU A 73 -0.52 -2.50 -2.07
C LEU A 73 0.33 -2.27 -3.31
N PHE A 74 0.42 -3.27 -4.20
CA PHE A 74 1.18 -3.15 -5.43
C PHE A 74 0.65 -2.03 -6.33
N ILE A 75 -0.67 -1.93 -6.52
CA ILE A 75 -1.30 -0.88 -7.33
C ILE A 75 -1.02 0.49 -6.71
N THR A 76 -1.33 0.68 -5.43
CA THR A 76 -1.23 1.98 -4.75
C THR A 76 0.22 2.45 -4.51
N ASN A 77 1.17 1.52 -4.47
CA ASN A 77 2.60 1.79 -4.29
C ASN A 77 3.45 1.42 -5.52
N SER A 78 2.83 1.28 -6.70
CA SER A 78 3.57 1.12 -7.96
C SER A 78 4.32 2.40 -8.32
N PRO A 79 5.38 2.33 -9.16
CA PRO A 79 6.03 3.52 -9.73
C PRO A 79 5.02 4.40 -10.48
N CYS A 80 4.06 3.77 -11.15
CA CYS A 80 3.04 4.43 -11.93
C CYS A 80 1.99 5.18 -11.09
N ALA A 81 1.58 4.64 -9.95
CA ALA A 81 0.71 5.37 -9.01
C ALA A 81 1.36 6.61 -8.38
N ARG A 82 2.69 6.76 -8.55
CA ARG A 82 3.46 7.93 -8.08
C ARG A 82 3.77 8.94 -9.20
N GLY A 83 3.14 8.81 -10.37
CA GLY A 83 3.35 9.70 -11.51
C GLY A 83 4.77 9.61 -12.08
N ARG A 84 5.37 8.41 -12.02
CA ARG A 84 6.73 8.12 -12.52
C ARG A 84 6.73 7.00 -13.58
N CYS A 85 5.61 6.81 -14.26
CA CYS A 85 5.68 6.39 -15.65
C CYS A 85 6.00 7.65 -16.49
#